data_AF-A0A1X0RHF2-F1
#
_entry.id   AF-A0A1X0RHF2-F1
#
_cell.length_a   1.000
_cell.length_b   1.000
_cell.length_c   1.000
_cell.angle_alpha   90.00
_cell.angle_beta   90.00
_cell.angle_gamma   90.00
#
_symmetry.space_group_name_H-M   'P 1'
#
loop_
_entity.id
_entity.type
_entity.pdbx_description
1 polymer ?
#
loop_
_entity_poly.entity_id
_entity_poly.type
_entity_poly.pdbx_seq_one_letter_code
_entity_poly.pdbx_strand_id
1 'polypeptide(L)'
;MARMFTNSIYYVHEKSSMAELNKDIPVSQPKIQADEPQVFKENMHELVSDLVKKAKEIDSLIEVLPGIQQTEEEQIAILKALEEENKLANQEYEDAVKEMGNKIDTMYIHIHI
;
A
#
# COMPACT_ATOMS: atom_id res chain seq x y z
N MET A 1 5.56 -9.71 -0.80
CA MET A 1 6.83 -10.09 -1.46
C MET A 1 7.43 -11.40 -0.97
N ALA A 2 7.77 -11.57 0.32
CA ALA A 2 8.44 -12.78 0.81
C ALA A 2 7.74 -14.10 0.40
N ARG A 3 6.41 -14.20 0.58
CA ARG A 3 5.63 -15.37 0.13
C ARG A 3 5.69 -15.62 -1.38
N MET A 4 5.62 -14.56 -2.20
CA MET A 4 5.74 -14.71 -3.66
C MET A 4 7.12 -15.28 -4.01
N PHE A 5 8.18 -14.75 -3.40
CA PHE A 5 9.54 -15.23 -3.64
C PHE A 5 9.74 -16.69 -3.23
N THR A 6 9.28 -17.09 -2.04
CA THR A 6 9.33 -18.48 -1.59
C THR A 6 8.54 -19.41 -2.52
N ASN A 7 7.35 -18.99 -2.95
CA ASN A 7 6.53 -19.77 -3.88
C ASN A 7 7.17 -19.87 -5.27
N SER A 8 7.82 -18.81 -5.76
CA SER A 8 8.55 -18.83 -7.03
C SER A 8 9.72 -19.81 -6.98
N ILE A 9 10.50 -19.82 -5.89
CA ILE A 9 11.58 -20.79 -5.69
C ILE A 9 11.02 -22.21 -5.62
N TYR A 10 9.93 -22.40 -4.88
CA TYR A 10 9.27 -23.70 -4.78
C TYR A 10 8.78 -24.18 -6.15
N TYR A 11 8.17 -23.30 -6.94
CA TYR A 11 7.72 -23.60 -8.30
C TYR A 11 8.90 -24.03 -9.20
N VAL A 12 9.99 -23.25 -9.23
CA VAL A 12 11.19 -23.59 -10.02
C VAL A 12 11.77 -24.93 -9.60
N HIS A 13 11.87 -25.16 -8.28
CA HIS A 13 12.35 -26.42 -7.74
C HIS A 13 11.46 -27.58 -8.18
N GLU A 14 10.14 -27.47 -8.02
CA GLU A 14 9.22 -28.58 -8.24
C GLU A 14 8.96 -28.86 -9.73
N LYS A 15 8.88 -27.80 -10.55
CA LYS A 15 8.43 -27.88 -11.94
C LYS A 15 9.53 -27.90 -12.99
N SER A 16 10.79 -27.72 -12.60
CA SER A 16 11.93 -27.86 -13.53
C SER A 16 12.16 -29.32 -13.94
N SER A 17 12.33 -29.55 -15.24
CA SER A 17 12.76 -30.84 -15.78
C SER A 17 14.28 -30.99 -15.69
N MET A 18 14.76 -32.24 -15.67
CA MET A 18 16.20 -32.52 -15.81
C MET A 18 16.64 -32.27 -17.26
N ALA A 19 17.79 -31.64 -17.44
CA ALA A 19 18.39 -31.45 -18.76
C ALA A 19 19.30 -32.64 -19.11
N GLU A 20 19.15 -33.19 -20.31
CA GLU A 20 20.07 -34.18 -20.86
C GLU A 20 21.37 -33.50 -21.29
N LEU A 21 22.48 -33.82 -20.61
CA LEU A 21 23.81 -33.31 -20.95
C LEU A 21 24.47 -34.11 -22.10
N ASN A 22 24.08 -35.38 -22.27
CA ASN A 22 24.57 -36.26 -23.32
C ASN A 22 23.42 -37.13 -23.86
N LYS A 23 23.20 -37.10 -25.18
CA LYS A 23 22.14 -37.86 -25.87
C LYS A 23 22.35 -39.38 -25.84
N ASP A 24 23.58 -39.83 -25.58
CA ASP A 24 23.92 -41.25 -25.49
C ASP A 24 23.66 -41.85 -24.10
N ILE A 25 23.34 -41.00 -23.10
CA ILE A 25 23.06 -41.40 -21.72
C ILE A 25 21.60 -41.05 -21.42
N PRO A 26 20.67 -42.04 -21.43
CA PRO A 26 19.28 -41.77 -21.15
C PRO A 26 19.06 -41.31 -19.70
N VAL A 27 18.13 -40.38 -19.49
CA VAL A 27 17.72 -39.97 -18.13
C VAL A 27 17.04 -41.14 -17.43
N SER A 28 17.64 -41.67 -16.37
CA SER A 28 17.13 -42.85 -15.66
C SER A 28 15.71 -42.68 -15.12
N GLN A 29 15.33 -41.47 -14.68
CA GLN A 29 13.98 -41.17 -14.18
C GLN A 29 13.59 -39.72 -14.50
N PRO A 30 12.65 -39.48 -15.41
CA PRO A 30 12.11 -38.14 -15.62
C PRO A 30 11.31 -37.69 -14.39
N LYS A 31 11.41 -36.41 -14.04
CA LYS A 31 10.65 -35.84 -12.92
C LYS A 31 9.17 -35.77 -13.30
N ILE A 32 8.34 -36.61 -12.67
CA ILE A 32 6.91 -36.79 -12.99
C ILE A 32 6.10 -35.48 -12.88
N GLN A 33 6.50 -34.59 -11.97
CA GLN A 33 5.81 -33.32 -11.73
C GLN A 33 6.32 -32.15 -12.58
N ALA A 34 7.36 -32.35 -13.40
CA ALA A 34 7.90 -31.28 -14.24
C ALA A 34 6.85 -30.82 -15.26
N ASP A 35 6.82 -29.52 -15.51
CA ASP A 35 5.98 -28.96 -16.56
C ASP A 35 6.70 -29.12 -17.92
N GLU A 36 5.92 -29.16 -18.99
CA GLU A 36 6.48 -29.14 -20.35
C GLU A 36 7.37 -27.89 -20.54
N PRO A 37 8.50 -27.96 -21.27
CA PRO A 37 9.47 -26.86 -21.35
C PRO A 37 8.88 -25.52 -21.78
N GLN A 38 7.89 -25.55 -22.67
CA GLN A 38 7.19 -24.34 -23.13
C GLN A 38 6.31 -23.75 -22.02
N VAL A 39 5.53 -24.58 -21.34
CA VAL A 39 4.66 -24.17 -20.21
C VAL A 39 5.50 -23.64 -19.06
N PHE A 40 6.59 -24.33 -18.72
CA PHE A 40 7.53 -23.89 -17.68
C PHE A 40 8.13 -22.51 -18.01
N LYS A 41 8.51 -22.28 -19.27
CA LYS A 41 9.06 -20.99 -19.71
C LYS A 41 8.01 -19.86 -19.64
N GLU A 42 6.78 -20.13 -20.03
CA GLU A 42 5.67 -19.16 -19.97
C GLU A 42 5.35 -18.79 -18.51
N ASN A 43 5.18 -19.80 -17.65
CA ASN A 43 4.92 -19.59 -16.22
C ASN A 43 6.08 -18.86 -15.53
N MET A 44 7.32 -19.15 -15.91
CA MET A 44 8.49 -18.42 -15.42
C MET A 44 8.47 -16.95 -15.82
N HIS A 45 8.07 -16.64 -17.05
CA HIS A 45 7.96 -15.26 -17.52
C HIS A 45 6.87 -14.51 -16.75
N GLU A 46 5.73 -15.13 -16.51
CA GLU A 46 4.64 -14.57 -15.68
C GLU A 46 5.12 -14.30 -14.24
N LEU A 47 5.74 -15.28 -13.58
CA LEU A 47 6.27 -15.14 -12.22
C LEU A 47 7.27 -13.97 -12.10
N VAL A 48 8.17 -13.82 -13.07
CA VAL A 48 9.13 -12.71 -13.09
C VAL A 48 8.41 -11.38 -13.33
N SER A 49 7.45 -11.34 -14.25
CA SER A 49 6.67 -10.13 -14.53
C SER A 49 5.94 -9.64 -13.29
N ASP A 50 5.28 -10.54 -12.56
CA ASP A 50 4.57 -10.25 -11.32
C ASP A 50 5.50 -9.77 -10.22
N LEU A 51 6.67 -10.40 -10.07
CA LEU A 51 7.66 -9.99 -9.08
C LEU A 51 8.16 -8.56 -9.35
N VAL A 52 8.48 -8.24 -10.60
CA VAL A 52 8.93 -6.91 -11.01
C VAL A 52 7.81 -5.89 -10.82
N LYS A 53 6.58 -6.23 -11.19
CA LYS A 53 5.41 -5.37 -10.98
C LYS A 53 5.23 -5.05 -9.50
N LYS A 54 5.30 -6.05 -8.62
CA LYS A 54 5.19 -5.85 -7.17
C LYS A 54 6.34 -5.06 -6.58
N ALA A 55 7.56 -5.22 -7.09
CA ALA A 55 8.68 -4.36 -6.69
C ALA A 55 8.40 -2.89 -7.03
N LYS A 56 7.98 -2.60 -8.27
CA LYS A 56 7.63 -1.24 -8.69
C LYS A 56 6.46 -0.65 -7.90
N GLU A 57 5.44 -1.45 -7.62
CA GLU A 57 4.32 -1.01 -6.77
C GLU A 57 4.80 -0.60 -5.37
N ILE A 58 5.76 -1.32 -4.78
CA ILE A 58 6.36 -0.96 -3.50
C ILE A 58 7.14 0.36 -3.62
N ASP A 59 7.93 0.54 -4.67
CA ASP A 59 8.68 1.78 -4.89
C ASP A 59 7.72 2.98 -5.00
N SER A 60 6.66 2.85 -5.80
CA SER A 60 5.61 3.88 -5.92
C SER A 60 4.90 4.14 -4.60
N LEU A 61 4.66 3.10 -3.77
CA LEU A 61 4.06 3.28 -2.45
C LEU A 61 4.99 4.05 -1.51
N ILE A 62 6.29 3.78 -1.56
CA ILE A 62 7.30 4.51 -0.78
C ILE A 62 7.31 5.98 -1.18
N GLU A 63 7.27 6.30 -2.47
CA GLU A 63 7.27 7.68 -2.96
C GLU A 63 6.06 8.50 -2.48
N VAL A 64 4.90 7.87 -2.29
CA VAL A 64 3.66 8.54 -1.84
C VAL A 64 3.44 8.47 -0.33
N LEU A 65 4.39 7.92 0.44
CA LEU A 65 4.26 7.91 1.89
C LEU A 65 4.17 9.36 2.42
N PRO A 66 3.19 9.68 3.26
CA PRO A 66 3.06 11.01 3.81
C PRO A 66 4.22 11.30 4.77
N GLY A 67 4.79 12.49 4.68
CA GLY A 67 5.79 12.96 5.62
C GLY A 67 7.19 12.35 5.48
N ILE A 68 7.49 11.53 4.45
CA ILE A 68 8.86 10.94 4.31
C ILE A 68 9.96 11.96 4.08
N GLN A 69 9.59 13.15 3.61
CA GLN A 69 10.50 14.24 3.32
C GLN A 69 10.71 15.16 4.52
N GLN A 70 9.96 14.96 5.60
CA GLN A 70 9.96 15.81 6.79
C GLN A 70 10.69 15.12 7.95
N THR A 71 11.42 15.90 8.74
CA THR A 71 11.97 15.38 10.00
C THR A 71 10.86 15.21 11.04
N GLU A 72 11.14 14.44 12.10
CA GLU A 72 10.20 14.29 13.21
C GLU A 72 9.86 15.64 13.85
N GLU A 73 10.85 16.52 14.02
CA GLU A 73 10.62 17.85 14.58
C GLU A 73 9.70 18.72 13.70
N GLU A 74 9.87 18.65 12.37
CA GLU A 74 9.01 19.35 11.41
C GLU A 74 7.57 18.82 11.47
N GLN A 75 7.40 17.49 11.55
CA GLN A 75 6.08 16.87 11.70
C GLN A 75 5.40 17.29 13.01
N ILE A 76 6.15 17.33 14.12
CA ILE A 76 5.64 17.80 15.41
C ILE A 76 5.24 19.28 15.35
N ALA A 77 6.03 20.12 14.67
CA ALA A 77 5.71 21.54 14.50
C ALA A 77 4.42 21.74 13.69
N ILE A 78 4.23 20.97 12.61
CA ILE A 78 2.99 20.99 11.82
C ILE A 78 1.79 20.56 12.67
N LEU A 79 1.93 19.50 13.46
CA LEU A 79 0.85 19.04 14.35
C LEU A 79 0.44 20.11 15.35
N LYS A 80 1.41 20.80 15.98
CA LYS A 80 1.13 21.90 16.90
C LYS A 80 0.44 23.08 16.22
N ALA A 81 0.86 23.43 15.01
CA ALA A 81 0.21 24.50 14.25
C ALA A 81 -1.24 24.14 13.90
N LEU A 82 -1.49 22.91 13.46
CA LEU A 82 -2.85 22.40 13.17
C LEU A 82 -3.73 22.33 14.42
N GLU A 83 -3.15 22.04 15.59
CA GLU A 83 -3.87 22.03 16.87
C GLU A 83 -4.32 23.44 17.26
N GLU A 84 -3.44 24.44 17.16
CA GLU A 84 -3.80 25.84 17.42
C GLU A 84 -4.83 26.36 16.40
N GLU A 85 -4.70 26.02 15.12
CA GLU A 85 -5.69 26.37 14.09
C GLU A 85 -7.07 25.75 14.41
N ASN A 86 -7.11 24.47 14.79
CA ASN A 86 -8.37 23.81 15.20
C ASN A 86 -9.00 24.50 16.42
N LYS A 87 -8.18 24.88 17.39
CA LYS A 87 -8.65 25.56 18.60
C LYS A 87 -9.28 26.90 18.28
N LEU A 88 -8.65 27.69 17.40
CA LEU A 88 -9.20 28.97 16.94
C LEU A 88 -10.51 28.76 16.16
N ALA A 89 -10.52 27.83 15.20
CA ALA A 89 -11.72 27.52 14.42
C ALA A 89 -12.90 27.07 15.32
N ASN A 90 -12.62 26.27 16.36
CA ASN A 90 -13.63 25.87 17.33
C ASN A 90 -14.14 27.04 18.19
N GLN A 91 -13.26 27.97 18.60
CA GLN A 91 -13.67 29.17 19.33
C GLN A 91 -14.58 30.06 18.47
N GLU A 92 -14.20 30.30 17.22
CA GLU A 92 -15.02 31.05 16.27
C GLU A 92 -16.39 30.40 16.06
N TYR A 93 -16.41 29.06 15.94
CA TYR A 93 -17.64 28.30 15.84
C TYR A 93 -18.52 28.46 17.10
N GLU A 94 -17.94 28.31 18.30
CA GLU A 94 -18.68 28.48 19.55
C GLU A 94 -19.26 29.89 19.70
N ASP A 95 -18.50 30.92 19.34
CA ASP A 95 -18.94 32.30 19.45
C ASP A 95 -20.04 32.62 18.43
N ALA A 96 -19.94 32.12 17.20
CA ALA A 96 -21.01 32.23 16.20
C ALA A 96 -22.31 31.56 16.68
N VAL A 97 -22.22 30.38 17.30
CA VAL A 97 -23.38 29.67 17.87
C VAL A 97 -24.00 30.47 19.02
N LYS A 98 -23.18 31.03 19.93
CA LYS A 98 -23.66 31.88 21.04
C LYS A 98 -24.36 33.13 20.51
N GLU A 99 -23.77 33.82 19.54
CA GLU A 99 -24.39 34.99 18.92
C GLU A 99 -25.74 34.66 18.28
N MET A 100 -25.83 33.52 17.59
CA MET A 100 -27.08 33.08 16.97
C MET A 100 -28.15 32.78 18.02
N GLY A 101 -27.80 32.10 19.12
CA GLY A 101 -28.69 31.87 20.26
C GLY A 101 -29.21 33.18 20.87
N ASN A 102 -28.32 34.12 21.15
CA ASN A 102 -28.69 35.43 21.72
C ASN A 102 -29.63 36.22 20.79
N LYS A 103 -29.40 36.17 19.47
CA LYS A 103 -30.28 36.80 18.48
C LYS A 103 -31.68 36.17 18.46
N ILE A 104 -31.76 34.84 18.59
CA ILE A 104 -33.04 34.12 18.66
C ILE A 104 -33.80 34.52 19.93
N ASP A 105 -33.14 34.53 21.09
CA ASP A 105 -33.77 34.90 22.36
C ASP A 105 -34.29 36.35 22.35
N THR A 106 -33.51 37.27 21.81
CA THR A 106 -33.91 38.69 21.68
C THR A 106 -35.13 38.85 20.76
N MET A 107 -35.22 38.05 19.69
CA MET A 107 -36.36 38.05 18.77
C MET A 107 -37.63 37.49 19.43
N TYR A 108 -37.52 36.45 20.26
CA TYR A 108 -38.65 35.91 21.02
C TYR A 108 -39.22 36.92 22.03
N ILE A 109 -38.36 37.70 22.68
CA ILE A 109 -38.80 38.76 23.60
C ILE A 109 -39.59 39.85 22.85
N HIS A 110 -39.19 40.22 21.63
CA HIS A 110 -39.89 41.24 20.85
C HIS A 110 -41.22 40.77 20.23
N ILE A 111 -41.46 39.46 20.10
CA ILE A 111 -42.71 38.90 19.56
C ILE A 111 -43.79 38.74 20.66
N HIS A 112 -43.42 38.82 21.94
CA HIS A 112 -44.30 38.61 23.09
C HIS A 112 -44.57 39.86 23.95
N ILE A 113 -44.26 41.06 23.45
CA ILE A 113 -44.63 42.36 24.03
C ILE A 113 -45.54 43.07 23.03
#